data_AF-A0A396Z5W8-F1
#
_entry.id   AF-A0A396Z5W8-F1
#
_cell.length_a   1.000
_cell.length_b   1.000
_cell.length_c   1.000
_cell.angle_alpha   90.00
_cell.angle_beta   90.00
_cell.angle_gamma   90.00
#
_symmetry.space_group_name_H-M   'P 1'
#
loop_
_entity.id
_entity.type
_entity.pdbx_description
1 polymer ?
#
loop_
_entity_poly.entity_id
_entity_poly.type
_entity_poly.pdbx_seq_one_letter_code
_entity_poly.pdbx_strand_id
1 'polypeptide(L)'
;MFGILINLFGLFVFPSFASGGFSGGGVAQIPKGKDREKYHLGKSVYNREIEITATADPAKVSAQKIRLEYLQGSLPNSEKQRINLEEFAGKLTPEQLDSLEYFVSVRFNVKLEDKKE
;
A
#
# COMPACT_ATOMS: atom_id res chain seq x y z
N MET A 1 15.31 -21.14 -54.48
CA MET A 1 15.89 -20.75 -53.18
C MET A 1 15.65 -19.26 -52.99
N PHE A 2 15.27 -18.86 -51.77
CA PHE A 2 14.85 -17.52 -51.31
C PHE A 2 13.36 -17.16 -51.48
N GLY A 3 12.55 -17.66 -50.54
CA GLY A 3 11.33 -16.98 -50.10
C GLY A 3 11.68 -15.94 -49.04
N ILE A 4 11.08 -14.76 -49.11
CA ILE A 4 11.18 -13.72 -48.08
C ILE A 4 9.76 -13.43 -47.57
N LEU A 5 9.46 -14.04 -46.42
CA LEU A 5 8.41 -13.65 -45.50
C LEU A 5 8.92 -12.46 -44.68
N ILE A 6 8.25 -11.32 -44.73
CA ILE A 6 8.44 -10.25 -43.74
C ILE A 6 7.07 -9.97 -43.12
N ASN A 7 6.91 -10.50 -41.92
CA ASN A 7 5.81 -10.25 -41.01
C ASN A 7 6.48 -9.69 -39.74
N LEU A 8 6.32 -8.40 -39.45
CA LEU A 8 6.49 -7.84 -38.10
C LEU A 8 5.98 -6.40 -38.08
N PHE A 9 4.75 -6.18 -37.64
CA PHE A 9 4.41 -5.76 -36.28
C PHE A 9 5.04 -4.42 -35.88
N GLY A 10 4.27 -3.35 -36.05
CA GLY A 10 4.57 -2.01 -35.54
C GLY A 10 3.30 -1.34 -35.03
N LEU A 11 2.59 -1.99 -34.10
CA LEU A 11 1.46 -1.37 -33.41
C LEU A 11 2.02 -0.46 -32.30
N PHE A 12 2.12 0.83 -32.60
CA PHE A 12 2.42 1.87 -31.62
C PHE A 12 1.28 1.92 -30.59
N VAL A 13 1.54 1.41 -29.39
CA VAL A 13 0.66 1.61 -28.24
C VAL A 13 1.12 2.87 -27.50
N PHE A 14 0.32 3.93 -27.59
CA PHE A 14 0.49 5.12 -26.74
C PHE A 14 -0.02 4.79 -25.32
N PRO A 15 0.73 5.11 -24.24
CA PRO A 15 0.16 5.09 -22.91
C PRO A 15 -0.79 6.29 -22.76
N SER A 16 -2.09 6.02 -22.79
CA SER A 16 -3.11 7.00 -22.43
C SER A 16 -3.12 7.15 -20.91
N PHE A 17 -2.49 8.20 -20.38
CA PHE A 17 -2.61 8.58 -18.98
C PHE A 17 -4.00 9.18 -18.75
N ALA A 18 -4.99 8.33 -18.48
CA ALA A 18 -6.30 8.77 -18.04
C ALA A 18 -6.21 9.25 -16.58
N SER A 19 -6.07 10.56 -16.38
CA SER A 19 -6.26 11.17 -15.06
C SER A 19 -7.77 11.21 -14.75
N GLY A 20 -8.31 10.07 -14.33
CA GLY A 20 -9.67 9.97 -13.80
C GLY A 20 -9.80 10.76 -12.50
N GLY A 21 -10.38 11.96 -12.59
CA GLY A 21 -10.82 12.74 -11.44
C GLY A 21 -12.07 12.10 -10.83
N PHE A 22 -11.91 11.35 -9.74
CA PHE A 22 -13.02 10.91 -8.91
C PHE A 22 -13.41 12.04 -7.94
N SER A 23 -14.54 12.69 -8.22
CA SER A 23 -15.29 13.49 -7.25
C SER A 23 -16.43 12.62 -6.73
N GLY A 24 -16.40 12.24 -5.46
CA GLY A 24 -17.38 11.32 -4.90
C GLY A 24 -17.34 11.28 -3.37
N GLY A 25 -18.31 11.99 -2.77
CA GLY A 25 -18.96 11.74 -1.49
C GLY A 25 -18.15 11.22 -0.31
N GLY A 26 -17.98 12.06 0.72
CA GLY A 26 -17.77 11.61 2.10
C GLY A 26 -16.52 10.73 2.35
N VAL A 27 -15.52 10.79 1.48
CA VAL A 27 -14.24 10.11 1.69
C VAL A 27 -13.39 10.95 2.65
N ALA A 28 -12.74 10.28 3.61
CA ALA A 28 -11.73 10.89 4.47
C ALA A 28 -10.83 11.84 3.65
N GLN A 29 -10.63 13.07 4.13
CA GLN A 29 -9.84 14.09 3.42
C GLN A 29 -8.47 13.50 3.06
N ILE A 30 -8.27 13.20 1.78
CA ILE A 30 -7.00 12.67 1.31
C ILE A 30 -5.95 13.79 1.51
N PRO A 31 -4.84 13.51 2.21
CA PRO A 31 -3.80 14.49 2.47
C PRO A 31 -3.26 15.07 1.16
N LYS A 32 -2.90 16.37 1.18
CA LYS A 32 -2.32 17.08 0.02
C LYS A 32 -0.80 17.16 0.18
N GLY A 33 -0.06 17.24 -0.93
CA GLY A 33 1.39 17.41 -0.91
C GLY A 33 2.14 16.14 -0.52
N LYS A 34 3.21 16.26 0.27
CA LYS A 34 4.10 15.14 0.67
C LYS A 34 3.35 14.02 1.41
N ASP A 35 2.33 14.37 2.18
CA ASP A 35 1.48 13.41 2.89
C ASP A 35 0.63 12.55 1.94
N ARG A 36 0.38 13.04 0.72
CA ARG A 36 -0.31 12.28 -0.33
C ARG A 36 0.50 11.05 -0.74
N GLU A 37 1.81 11.20 -0.90
CA GLU A 37 2.70 10.11 -1.29
C GLU A 37 2.75 9.05 -0.20
N LYS A 38 2.90 9.47 1.07
CA LYS A 38 2.86 8.59 2.24
C LYS A 38 1.52 7.83 2.32
N TYR A 39 0.41 8.51 2.11
CA TYR A 39 -0.93 7.91 2.09
C TYR A 39 -1.10 6.87 0.97
N HIS A 40 -0.66 7.18 -0.25
CA HIS A 40 -0.76 6.23 -1.38
C HIS A 40 0.14 5.03 -1.18
N LEU A 41 1.37 5.22 -0.70
CA LEU A 41 2.26 4.10 -0.38
C LEU A 41 1.61 3.18 0.66
N GLY A 42 1.03 3.75 1.72
CA GLY A 42 0.34 2.99 2.77
C GLY A 42 -0.87 2.23 2.24
N LYS A 43 -1.66 2.87 1.37
CA LYS A 43 -2.77 2.22 0.67
C LYS A 43 -2.30 1.05 -0.19
N SER A 44 -1.20 1.22 -0.93
CA SER A 44 -0.65 0.17 -1.78
C SER A 44 -0.07 -0.99 -0.96
N VAL A 45 0.58 -0.73 0.17
CA VAL A 45 1.01 -1.76 1.12
C VAL A 45 -0.20 -2.52 1.66
N TYR A 46 -1.23 -1.79 2.11
CA TYR A 46 -2.47 -2.37 2.64
C TYR A 46 -3.17 -3.27 1.60
N ASN A 47 -3.26 -2.82 0.36
CA ASN A 47 -3.89 -3.59 -0.72
C ASN A 47 -2.99 -4.67 -1.34
N ARG A 48 -1.73 -4.82 -0.89
CA ARG A 48 -0.72 -5.70 -1.51
C ARG A 48 -0.46 -5.37 -2.99
N GLU A 49 -0.58 -4.09 -3.34
CA GLU A 49 -0.36 -3.55 -4.70
C GLU A 49 1.11 -3.18 -4.96
N ILE A 50 1.98 -3.26 -3.94
CA ILE A 50 3.41 -3.02 -4.05
C ILE A 50 4.20 -4.30 -3.76
N GLU A 51 5.42 -4.35 -4.27
CA GLU A 51 6.36 -5.41 -3.97
C GLU A 51 6.73 -5.38 -2.47
N ILE A 52 6.22 -6.38 -1.75
CA ILE A 52 6.57 -6.67 -0.36
C ILE A 52 7.60 -7.79 -0.42
N THR A 53 8.70 -7.66 0.32
CA THR A 53 9.75 -8.67 0.31
C THR A 53 9.18 -10.04 0.69
N ALA A 54 9.41 -11.06 -0.14
CA ALA A 54 8.90 -12.41 0.12
C ALA A 54 9.52 -13.03 1.38
N THR A 55 10.77 -12.69 1.65
CA THR A 55 11.54 -13.16 2.81
C THR A 55 11.43 -12.17 3.97
N ALA A 56 10.92 -12.64 5.11
CA ALA A 56 10.89 -11.84 6.33
C ALA A 56 12.28 -11.75 6.97
N ASP A 57 12.68 -10.55 7.37
CA ASP A 57 13.86 -10.30 8.18
C ASP A 57 13.57 -10.61 9.65
N PRO A 58 14.12 -11.69 10.23
CA PRO A 58 13.81 -12.13 11.59
C PRO A 58 14.14 -11.08 12.65
N ALA A 59 15.10 -10.19 12.39
CA ALA A 59 15.45 -9.11 13.31
C ALA A 59 14.35 -8.04 13.41
N LYS A 60 13.51 -7.91 12.37
CA LYS A 60 12.40 -6.94 12.31
C LYS A 60 11.05 -7.54 12.67
N VAL A 61 10.89 -8.87 12.55
CA VAL A 61 9.59 -9.54 12.77
C VAL A 61 8.96 -9.14 14.10
N SER A 62 9.69 -9.20 15.22
CA SER A 62 9.14 -8.90 16.54
C SER A 62 8.65 -7.45 16.65
N ALA A 63 9.49 -6.48 16.26
CA ALA A 63 9.16 -5.06 16.31
C ALA A 63 8.00 -4.68 15.39
N GLN A 64 7.96 -5.24 14.17
CA GLN A 64 6.88 -5.00 13.22
C GLN A 64 5.59 -5.68 13.66
N LYS A 65 5.66 -6.92 14.18
CA LYS A 65 4.48 -7.67 14.61
C LYS A 65 3.69 -6.91 15.67
N ILE A 66 4.35 -6.35 16.69
CA ILE A 66 3.68 -5.57 17.75
C ILE A 66 2.86 -4.41 17.15
N ARG A 67 3.43 -3.70 16.18
CA ARG A 67 2.76 -2.57 15.52
C ARG A 67 1.61 -3.04 14.63
N LEU A 68 1.84 -4.10 13.85
CA LEU A 68 0.86 -4.67 12.94
C LEU A 68 -0.33 -5.29 13.69
N GLU A 69 -0.10 -5.89 14.85
CA GLU A 69 -1.13 -6.41 15.75
C GLU A 69 -2.00 -5.27 16.31
N TYR A 70 -1.37 -4.17 16.75
CA TYR A 70 -2.11 -2.97 17.18
C TYR A 70 -2.96 -2.37 16.05
N LEU A 71 -2.40 -2.27 14.84
CA LEU A 71 -3.13 -1.83 13.65
C LEU A 71 -4.29 -2.77 13.34
N GLN A 72 -4.06 -4.09 13.34
CA GLN A 72 -5.08 -5.11 13.12
C GLN A 72 -6.22 -4.98 14.14
N GLY A 73 -5.89 -4.73 15.41
CA GLY A 73 -6.85 -4.46 16.48
C GLY A 73 -7.68 -3.19 16.28
N SER A 74 -7.12 -2.20 15.59
CA SER A 74 -7.73 -0.90 15.34
C SER A 74 -8.62 -0.83 14.09
N LEU A 75 -8.50 -1.80 13.17
CA LEU A 75 -9.34 -1.87 11.98
C LEU A 75 -10.82 -2.11 12.35
N PRO A 76 -11.78 -1.68 11.53
CA PRO A 76 -13.17 -2.11 11.68
C PRO A 76 -13.30 -3.63 11.43
N ASN A 77 -14.29 -4.29 12.06
CA ASN A 77 -14.46 -5.75 11.99
C ASN A 77 -14.50 -6.31 10.55
N SER A 78 -15.12 -5.60 9.62
CA SER A 78 -15.17 -5.98 8.19
C SER A 78 -13.79 -6.07 7.56
N GLU A 79 -12.89 -5.15 7.90
CA GLU A 79 -11.53 -5.17 7.38
C GLU A 79 -10.66 -6.20 8.11
N LYS A 80 -10.84 -6.39 9.44
CA LYS A 80 -10.13 -7.43 10.20
C LYS A 80 -10.31 -8.83 9.61
N GLN A 81 -11.48 -9.11 9.03
CA GLN A 81 -11.78 -10.39 8.38
C GLN A 81 -11.20 -10.47 6.96
N ARG A 82 -11.02 -9.34 6.28
CA ARG A 82 -10.55 -9.26 4.90
C ARG A 82 -9.04 -9.32 4.80
N ILE A 83 -8.32 -8.71 5.75
CA ILE A 83 -6.86 -8.61 5.73
C ILE A 83 -6.25 -9.06 7.04
N ASN A 84 -5.09 -9.71 6.94
CA ASN A 84 -4.22 -10.04 8.06
C ASN A 84 -2.93 -9.23 7.96
N LEU A 85 -2.82 -8.13 8.71
CA LEU A 85 -1.65 -7.25 8.70
C LEU A 85 -0.42 -7.93 9.32
N GLU A 86 -0.60 -8.87 10.25
CA GLU A 86 0.52 -9.57 10.90
C GLU A 86 1.37 -10.38 9.90
N GLU A 87 0.80 -10.77 8.76
CA GLU A 87 1.53 -11.49 7.69
C GLU A 87 2.64 -10.67 7.04
N PHE A 88 2.61 -9.34 7.24
CA PHE A 88 3.64 -8.42 6.76
C PHE A 88 4.83 -8.29 7.72
N ALA A 89 4.77 -8.91 8.91
CA ALA A 89 5.84 -8.82 9.89
C ALA A 89 7.18 -9.32 9.34
N GLY A 90 8.19 -8.47 9.43
CA GLY A 90 9.54 -8.70 8.92
C GLY A 90 9.70 -8.45 7.42
N LYS A 91 8.62 -8.16 6.68
CA LYS A 91 8.63 -7.97 5.22
C LYS A 91 8.54 -6.52 4.79
N LEU A 92 8.19 -5.61 5.71
CA LEU A 92 8.02 -4.19 5.41
C LEU A 92 9.33 -3.44 5.60
N THR A 93 9.61 -2.48 4.72
CA THR A 93 10.60 -1.44 5.03
C THR A 93 10.06 -0.51 6.12
N PRO A 94 10.94 0.24 6.83
CA PRO A 94 10.48 1.22 7.82
C PRO A 94 9.50 2.24 7.23
N GLU A 95 9.75 2.67 5.99
CA GLU A 95 8.88 3.60 5.25
C GLU A 95 7.52 2.96 4.92
N GLN A 96 7.49 1.71 4.45
CA GLN A 96 6.24 1.00 4.18
C GLN A 96 5.38 0.83 5.44
N LEU A 97 6.01 0.54 6.58
CA LEU A 97 5.31 0.39 7.86
C LEU A 97 4.73 1.73 8.34
N ASP A 98 5.53 2.80 8.32
CA ASP A 98 5.10 4.15 8.69
C ASP A 98 3.99 4.69 7.76
N SER A 99 4.09 4.42 6.46
CA SER A 99 3.03 4.70 5.50
C SER A 99 1.76 3.90 5.76
N LEU A 100 1.86 2.62 6.09
CA LEU A 100 0.72 1.77 6.44
C LEU A 100 0.00 2.28 7.69
N GLU A 101 0.76 2.62 8.74
CA GLU A 101 0.23 3.23 9.98
C GLU A 101 -0.55 4.52 9.64
N TYR A 102 0.04 5.39 8.83
CA TYR A 102 -0.59 6.65 8.41
C TYR A 102 -1.84 6.44 7.55
N PHE A 103 -1.82 5.47 6.62
CA PHE A 103 -3.02 5.14 5.84
C PHE A 103 -4.16 4.65 6.74
N VAL A 104 -3.88 3.75 7.68
CA VAL A 104 -4.89 3.20 8.59
C VAL A 104 -5.48 4.30 9.48
N SER A 105 -4.65 5.17 10.04
CA SER A 105 -5.12 6.28 10.90
C SER A 105 -6.03 7.24 10.14
N VAL A 106 -5.64 7.63 8.92
CA VAL A 106 -6.42 8.55 8.08
C VAL A 106 -7.69 7.87 7.54
N ARG A 107 -7.60 6.63 7.05
CA ARG A 107 -8.70 5.93 6.40
C ARG A 107 -9.80 5.53 7.36
N PHE A 108 -9.41 5.08 8.56
CA PHE A 108 -10.34 4.56 9.57
C PHE A 108 -10.52 5.52 10.75
N ASN A 109 -9.93 6.72 10.69
CA ASN A 109 -9.97 7.74 11.74
C ASN A 109 -9.55 7.19 13.12
N VAL A 110 -8.53 6.32 13.11
CA VAL A 110 -7.96 5.73 14.33
C VAL A 110 -6.91 6.67 14.88
N LYS A 111 -7.01 7.01 16.16
CA LYS A 111 -5.94 7.69 16.89
C LYS A 111 -4.89 6.66 17.28
N LEU A 112 -3.91 6.44 16.41
CA LEU A 112 -2.71 5.73 16.79
C LEU A 112 -1.97 6.64 17.77
N GLU A 113 -1.69 6.16 18.98
CA GLU A 113 -0.90 6.95 19.93
C GLU A 113 0.49 7.17 19.34
N ASP A 114 0.79 8.41 18.93
CA ASP A 114 2.13 8.79 18.55
C ASP A 114 3.04 8.50 19.74
N LYS A 115 3.96 7.53 19.58
CA LYS A 115 5.02 7.35 20.57
C LYS A 115 5.80 8.66 20.61
N LYS A 116 5.61 9.41 21.70
CA LYS A 116 6.54 10.48 22.09
C LYS A 116 7.93 9.87 22.11
N GLU A 117 8.81 10.42 21.28
CA GLU A 117 10.25 10.19 21.32
C GLU A 117 10.83 10.41 22.72
#